data_AF-A0A923M6G3-F1
#
_entry.id   AF-A0A923M6G3-F1
#
_cell.length_a   1.000
_cell.length_b   1.000
_cell.length_c   1.000
_cell.angle_alpha   90.00
_cell.angle_beta   90.00
_cell.angle_gamma   90.00
#
_symmetry.space_group_name_H-M   'P 1'
#
loop_
_entity.id
_entity.type
_entity.pdbx_description
1 polymer ?
#
loop_
_entity_poly.entity_id
_entity_poly.type
_entity_poly.pdbx_seq_one_letter_code
_entity_poly.pdbx_strand_id
1 'polypeptide(L)' 'MPKRGAIASLGQLKAATMACRECPIGEFATQSVIGEGKLKPKLMLVGEQPGDQEDLQGHPFVGPAGKLLARALAKGG' A
#
# COMPACT_ATOMS: atom_id res chain seq x y z
N MET A 1 9.55 -0.29 15.10
CA MET A 1 8.10 -0.60 15.07
C MET A 1 7.31 0.16 16.14
N PRO A 2 6.25 0.92 15.78
CA PRO A 2 5.37 1.57 16.75
C PRO A 2 4.63 0.54 17.62
N LYS A 3 4.37 0.87 18.89
CA LYS A 3 3.59 0.01 19.80
C LYS A 3 2.19 -0.23 19.23
N ARG A 4 1.65 -1.45 19.43
CA ARG A 4 0.28 -1.82 19.04
C ARG A 4 -0.71 -0.79 19.61
N GLY A 5 -1.45 -0.08 18.75
CA GLY A 5 -2.38 1.01 19.13
C GLY A 5 -1.87 2.45 18.92
N ALA A 6 -0.61 2.66 18.52
CA ALA A 6 -0.06 4.01 18.31
C ALA A 6 -0.42 4.67 16.97
N ILE A 7 -0.92 3.90 16.00
CA ILE A 7 -1.30 4.40 14.66
C ILE A 7 -2.83 4.41 14.57
N ALA A 8 -3.42 5.60 14.47
CA ALA A 8 -4.86 5.81 14.45
C ALA A 8 -5.43 6.22 13.07
N SER A 9 -4.56 6.44 12.08
CA SER A 9 -4.97 6.78 10.71
C SER A 9 -3.99 6.27 9.66
N LEU A 10 -4.46 6.15 8.42
CA LEU A 10 -3.60 5.84 7.27
C LEU A 10 -2.54 6.92 7.04
N GLY A 11 -2.84 8.19 7.36
CA GLY A 11 -1.86 9.27 7.28
C GLY A 11 -0.69 9.09 8.25
N GLN A 12 -0.98 8.68 9.49
CA GLN A 12 0.07 8.35 10.47
C GLN A 12 0.85 7.10 10.05
N LEU A 13 0.17 6.10 9.48
CA LEU A 13 0.84 4.91 8.95
C LEU A 13 1.79 5.30 7.82
N LYS A 14 1.36 6.13 6.86
CA LYS A 14 2.18 6.64 5.76
C LYS A 14 3.44 7.33 6.27
N ALA A 15 3.30 8.25 7.23
CA ALA A 15 4.44 8.96 7.79
C ALA A 15 5.46 7.99 8.43
N ALA A 16 4.98 6.99 9.18
CA ALA A 16 5.84 5.99 9.80
C ALA A 16 6.54 5.09 8.77
N THR A 17 5.84 4.64 7.72
CA THR A 17 6.42 3.76 6.70
C THR A 17 7.38 4.47 5.77
N MET A 18 7.16 5.75 5.48
CA MET A 18 8.09 6.57 4.69
C MET A 18 9.47 6.68 5.34
N ALA A 19 9.51 6.75 6.68
CA ALA A 19 10.74 6.82 7.46
C ALA A 19 11.33 5.43 7.80
N CYS A 20 10.67 4.34 7.44
CA CYS A 20 11.11 2.99 7.81
C CYS A 20 12.40 2.61 7.07
N ARG A 21 13.40 2.16 7.82
CA ARG A 21 14.68 1.63 7.30
C ARG A 21 15.05 0.31 7.98
N GLU A 22 14.05 -0.45 8.43
CA GLU A 22 14.25 -1.71 9.17
C GLU A 22 14.62 -2.90 8.24
N CYS A 23 14.62 -2.71 6.91
CA CYS A 23 15.05 -3.71 5.93
C CYS A 23 15.53 -3.06 4.61
N PRO A 24 16.22 -3.81 3.72
CA PRO A 24 16.72 -3.30 2.44
C PRO A 24 15.65 -2.70 1.51
N ILE A 25 14.40 -3.17 1.58
CA ILE A 25 13.31 -2.62 0.76
C ILE A 25 13.10 -1.14 1.08
N GLY A 26 13.07 -0.78 2.36
CA GLY A 26 12.90 0.62 2.78
C GLY A 26 14.11 1.52 2.47
N GLU A 27 15.28 0.92 2.21
CA GLU A 27 16.49 1.65 1.82
C GLU A 27 16.50 2.00 0.32
N PHE A 28 16.02 1.08 -0.53
CA PHE A 28 16.10 1.23 -1.98
C PHE A 28 14.81 1.69 -2.68
N ALA A 29 13.65 1.61 -2.02
CA ALA A 29 12.40 2.10 -2.58
C ALA A 29 12.40 3.64 -2.70
N THR A 30 11.73 4.18 -3.74
CA THR A 30 11.53 5.63 -3.88
C THR A 30 10.70 6.16 -2.71
N GLN A 31 9.65 5.43 -2.34
CA GLN A 31 8.74 5.79 -1.26
C GLN A 31 7.95 4.58 -0.77
N SER A 32 7.40 4.65 0.44
CA SER A 32 6.47 3.62 0.91
C SER A 32 5.12 3.76 0.19
N VAL A 33 4.59 2.64 -0.31
CA VAL A 33 3.23 2.56 -0.85
C VAL A 33 2.33 1.92 0.20
N ILE A 34 1.48 2.72 0.84
CA ILE A 34 0.50 2.22 1.81
C ILE A 34 -0.80 1.81 1.12
N GLY A 35 -1.58 0.97 1.80
CA GLY A 35 -2.93 0.64 1.35
C GLY A 35 -3.86 1.85 1.36
N GLU A 36 -4.80 1.87 0.42
CA GLU A 36 -5.78 2.94 0.25
C GLU A 36 -7.21 2.42 0.35
N GLY A 37 -8.13 3.26 0.81
CA GLY A 37 -9.54 2.95 0.93
C GLY A 37 -10.17 3.38 2.25
N LYS A 38 -11.37 2.86 2.52
CA LYS A 38 -12.11 3.13 3.76
C LYS A 38 -11.40 2.45 4.94
N LEU A 39 -11.35 3.11 6.10
CA LEU A 39 -10.75 2.55 7.34
C LEU A 39 -11.47 1.32 7.88
N LYS A 40 -12.75 1.11 7.51
CA LYS A 40 -13.56 -0.04 7.92
C LYS A 40 -14.21 -0.68 6.68
N PRO A 41 -13.41 -1.28 5.78
CA PRO A 41 -13.95 -1.90 4.58
C PRO A 41 -14.58 -3.25 4.94
N LYS A 42 -15.53 -3.73 4.12
CA LYS A 42 -16.06 -5.11 4.25
C LYS A 42 -15.07 -6.15 3.73
N LEU A 43 -14.17 -5.74 2.83
CA LEU A 43 -13.14 -6.57 2.19
C LEU A 43 -11.86 -5.73 2.06
N MET A 44 -10.72 -6.33 2.41
CA MET A 44 -9.40 -5.76 2.16
C MET A 44 -8.63 -6.72 1.25
N LEU A 45 -8.01 -6.18 0.20
CA LEU A 45 -7.14 -6.94 -0.69
C LEU A 45 -5.68 -6.64 -0.32
N VAL A 46 -4.88 -7.69 -0.20
CA VAL A 46 -3.45 -7.60 0.16
C VAL A 46 -2.64 -8.30 -0.93
N GLY A 47 -1.77 -7.54 -1.60
CA GLY A 47 -0.81 -8.06 -2.56
C GLY A 47 0.52 -8.45 -1.90
N GLU A 48 1.54 -8.71 -2.71
CA GLU A 48 2.88 -9.06 -2.24
C GLU A 48 3.70 -7.83 -1.83
N GLN A 49 4.05 -6.98 -2.81
CA GLN A 49 4.85 -5.78 -2.64
C GLN A 49 4.54 -4.76 -3.75
N PRO A 50 4.91 -3.48 -3.59
CA PRO A 50 4.82 -2.50 -4.66
C PRO A 50 5.73 -2.88 -5.83
N GLY A 51 5.24 -2.77 -7.06
CA GLY A 51 6.08 -2.83 -8.26
C GLY A 51 6.64 -1.46 -8.62
N ASP A 52 7.31 -1.38 -9.77
CA ASP A 52 7.93 -0.15 -10.28
C ASP A 52 6.94 1.02 -10.41
N GLN A 53 5.77 0.77 -11.00
CA GLN A 53 4.75 1.81 -11.17
C GLN A 53 4.14 2.24 -9.85
N GLU A 54 3.93 1.30 -8.92
CA GLU A 54 3.43 1.59 -7.59
C GLU A 54 4.44 2.42 -6.78
N ASP A 55 5.73 2.06 -6.80
CA ASP A 55 6.80 2.77 -6.11
C ASP A 55 6.92 4.21 -6.60
N LEU A 56 6.94 4.43 -7.91
CA LEU A 56 7.04 5.77 -8.49
C LEU A 56 5.79 6.62 -8.25
N GLN A 57 4.59 6.02 -8.30
CA GLN A 57 3.34 6.78 -8.15
C GLN A 57 2.85 6.90 -6.70
N GLY A 58 3.35 6.07 -5.79
CA GLY A 58 2.93 6.07 -4.38
C GLY A 58 1.54 5.46 -4.13
N HIS A 59 1.00 4.72 -5.11
CA HIS A 59 -0.35 4.15 -5.09
C HIS A 59 -0.32 2.64 -5.34
N PRO A 60 -1.10 1.81 -4.62
CA PRO A 60 -1.13 0.36 -4.82
C PRO A 60 -1.92 -0.03 -6.07
N PHE A 61 -1.52 -1.12 -6.74
CA PHE A 61 -2.25 -1.72 -7.88
C PHE A 61 -2.50 -0.76 -9.07
N VAL A 62 -1.53 0.07 -9.43
CA VAL A 62 -1.63 0.99 -10.58
C VAL A 62 -1.02 0.41 -11.87
N GLY A 63 -0.15 -0.59 -11.74
CA GLY A 63 0.51 -1.28 -12.84
C GLY A 63 -0.40 -2.22 -13.64
N PRO A 64 0.16 -2.97 -14.62
CA PRO A 64 -0.61 -3.88 -15.46
C PRO A 64 -1.44 -4.92 -14.69
N ALA A 65 -0.87 -5.49 -13.63
CA ALA A 65 -1.57 -6.44 -12.76
C ALA A 65 -2.74 -5.79 -12.01
N GLY A 66 -2.55 -4.57 -11.50
CA GLY A 66 -3.60 -3.81 -10.85
C GLY A 66 -4.75 -3.44 -11.78
N LYS A 67 -4.44 -3.08 -13.04
CA LYS A 67 -5.46 -2.86 -14.09
C LYS A 67 -6.26 -4.14 -14.39
N LEU A 68 -5.61 -5.31 -14.37
CA LEU A 68 -6.31 -6.59 -14.52
C LEU A 68 -7.22 -6.87 -13.32
N LEU A 69 -6.72 -6.67 -12.10
CA LEU A 69 -7.50 -6.80 -10.87
C LEU A 69 -8.74 -5.90 -10.89
N ALA A 70 -8.59 -4.64 -11.26
CA ALA A 70 -9.69 -3.69 -11.36
C ALA A 70 -10.79 -4.16 -12.33
N ARG A 71 -10.40 -4.69 -13.50
CA ARG A 71 -11.34 -5.28 -14.46
C ARG A 71 -12.05 -6.52 -13.92
N ALA A 72 -11.35 -7.37 -13.17
CA ALA A 72 -11.95 -8.56 -12.56
C ALA A 72 -12.99 -8.18 -11.49
N LEU A 73 -12.65 -7.23 -10.62
CA LEU A 73 -13.57 -6.72 -9.59
C LEU A 73 -14.81 -6.05 -10.19
N ALA A 74 -14.63 -5.30 -11.28
CA ALA A 74 -15.75 -4.66 -11.99
C ALA A 74 -16.71 -5.66 -12.66
N LYS A 75 -16.25 -6.88 -12.96
CA LYS A 75 -17.09 -7.94 -13.53
C LYS A 75 -17.76 -8.84 -12.48
N GLY A 76 -17.17 -8.92 -11.29
CA GLY A 76 -17.60 -9.82 -10.21
C GLY A 76 -18.49 -9.17 -9.15
N GLY A 77 -18.76 -7.87 -9.26
CA GLY A 77 -19.77 -7.15 -8.48
C GLY A 77 -21.07 -7.00 -9.27
#